data_AF-A0A1V1W607-F1
#
_entry.id   AF-A0A1V1W607-F1
#
_cell.length_a   1.000
_cell.length_b   1.000
_cell.length_c   1.000
_cell.angle_alpha   90.00
_cell.angle_beta   90.00
_cell.angle_gamma   90.00
#
_symmetry.space_group_name_H-M   'P 1'
#
loop_
_entity.id
_entity.type
_entity.pdbx_description
1 polymer ?
#
loop_
_entity_poly.entity_id
_entity_poly.type
_entity_poly.pdbx_seq_one_letter_code
_entity_poly.pdbx_strand_id
1 'polypeptide(L)'
;MPTFENPAADADEVQTALRALAHATRSIDDPRQIYSVLGSLTSAVASLSQSLHQLATFHDNAAMKGVWVAGDSRAGRAATFHVSWELHRAGEILHQVSDSIASAHNAESRITYTHRDFPGFAEATNRSAHNGLQL
;
A
#
# COMPACT_ATOMS: atom_id res chain seq x y z
N MET A 1 3.07 -1.73 15.08
CA MET A 1 4.44 -1.80 14.58
C MET A 1 4.57 -3.14 13.90
N PRO A 2 5.05 -3.18 12.64
CA PRO A 2 5.09 -4.42 11.88
C PRO A 2 5.92 -5.46 12.62
N THR A 3 5.33 -6.64 12.75
CA THR A 3 5.91 -7.77 13.45
C THR A 3 6.81 -8.59 12.53
N PHE A 4 6.55 -8.55 11.21
CA PHE A 4 7.22 -9.33 10.15
C PHE A 4 7.12 -10.85 10.30
N GLU A 5 6.52 -11.34 11.38
CA GLU A 5 6.41 -12.75 11.74
C GLU A 5 4.95 -13.17 11.97
N ASN A 6 4.04 -12.21 12.19
CA ASN A 6 2.61 -12.46 12.38
C ASN A 6 1.80 -11.81 11.24
N PRO A 7 1.49 -12.55 10.16
CA PRO A 7 0.82 -11.98 8.99
C PRO A 7 -0.60 -11.47 9.30
N ALA A 8 -1.27 -12.00 10.32
CA ALA A 8 -2.60 -11.51 10.72
C ALA A 8 -2.51 -10.14 11.42
N ALA A 9 -1.57 -9.98 12.35
CA ALA A 9 -1.35 -8.69 13.01
C ALA A 9 -0.87 -7.63 12.00
N ASP A 10 0.04 -8.00 11.10
CA ASP A 10 0.55 -7.09 10.07
C ASP A 10 -0.55 -6.68 9.07
N ALA A 11 -1.49 -7.57 8.76
CA ALA A 11 -2.66 -7.22 7.93
C ALA A 11 -3.59 -6.21 8.60
N ASP A 12 -3.83 -6.31 9.92
CA ASP A 12 -4.60 -5.33 10.67
C ASP A 12 -3.92 -3.95 10.69
N GLU A 13 -2.58 -3.93 10.75
CA GLU A 13 -1.80 -2.70 10.64
C GLU A 13 -1.90 -2.07 9.25
N VAL A 14 -1.83 -2.88 8.17
CA VAL A 14 -2.08 -2.42 6.80
C VAL A 14 -3.46 -1.79 6.67
N GLN A 15 -4.51 -2.45 7.20
CA GLN A 15 -5.87 -1.92 7.19
C GLN A 15 -5.94 -0.55 7.88
N THR A 16 -5.32 -0.44 9.06
CA THR A 16 -5.30 0.80 9.85
C THR A 16 -4.56 1.91 9.13
N ALA A 17 -3.38 1.62 8.57
CA ALA A 17 -2.56 2.58 7.84
C ALA A 17 -3.26 3.09 6.58
N LEU A 18 -3.91 2.21 5.81
CA LEU A 18 -4.67 2.61 4.62
C LEU A 18 -5.88 3.47 4.96
N ARG A 19 -6.58 3.18 6.06
CA ARG A 19 -7.67 4.03 6.56
C ARG A 19 -7.16 5.42 6.97
N ALA A 20 -6.04 5.46 7.69
CA ALA A 20 -5.41 6.72 8.08
C ALA A 20 -4.97 7.53 6.85
N LEU A 21 -4.34 6.89 5.86
CA LEU A 21 -3.97 7.52 4.60
C LEU A 21 -5.18 8.06 3.86
N ALA A 22 -6.25 7.28 3.70
CA ALA A 22 -7.49 7.71 3.06
C ALA A 22 -8.19 8.86 3.79
N HIS A 23 -7.98 8.99 5.10
CA HIS A 23 -8.46 10.14 5.86
C HIS A 23 -7.59 11.38 5.61
N ALA A 24 -6.26 11.23 5.67
CA ALA A 24 -5.31 12.32 5.48
C ALA A 24 -5.35 12.90 4.05
N THR A 25 -5.52 12.06 3.03
CA THR A 25 -5.57 12.51 1.62
C THR A 25 -6.85 13.27 1.25
N ARG A 26 -7.82 13.41 2.16
CA ARG A 26 -9.00 14.28 1.96
C ARG A 26 -8.63 15.76 1.91
N SER A 27 -7.55 16.16 2.57
CA SER A 27 -7.02 17.52 2.55
C SER A 27 -5.50 17.45 2.57
N ILE A 28 -4.87 17.86 1.47
CA ILE A 28 -3.42 17.98 1.38
C ILE A 28 -3.08 19.46 1.41
N ASP A 29 -2.56 19.93 2.55
CA ASP A 29 -2.26 21.35 2.75
C ASP A 29 -0.97 21.78 2.05
N ASP A 30 -0.01 20.86 1.91
CA ASP A 30 1.24 21.06 1.18
C ASP A 30 1.35 20.06 0.02
N PRO A 31 1.07 20.48 -1.23
CA PRO A 31 1.11 19.57 -2.38
C PRO A 31 2.51 19.01 -2.65
N ARG A 32 3.59 19.60 -2.12
CA ARG A 32 4.95 19.05 -2.25
C ARG A 32 5.10 17.68 -1.59
N GLN A 33 4.18 17.31 -0.69
CA GLN A 33 4.15 16.00 -0.06
C GLN A 33 3.65 14.89 -1.01
N ILE A 34 2.88 15.24 -2.05
CA ILE A 34 2.26 14.27 -2.97
C ILE A 34 3.32 13.37 -3.62
N TYR A 35 4.46 13.94 -4.03
CA TYR A 35 5.58 13.18 -4.58
C TYR A 35 6.01 12.04 -3.63
N SER A 36 6.27 12.36 -2.36
CA SER A 36 6.67 11.35 -1.36
C SER A 36 5.57 10.31 -1.09
N VAL A 37 4.30 10.74 -1.06
CA VAL A 37 3.15 9.84 -0.86
C VAL A 37 3.03 8.84 -2.02
N LEU A 38 3.19 9.29 -3.26
CA LEU A 38 3.16 8.41 -4.44
C LEU A 38 4.33 7.41 -4.43
N GLY A 39 5.52 7.85 -4.02
CA GLY A 39 6.67 6.96 -3.83
C GLY A 39 6.39 5.85 -2.81
N SER A 40 5.89 6.21 -1.62
CA SER A 40 5.53 5.22 -0.59
C SER A 40 4.41 4.27 -1.04
N LEU A 41 3.39 4.79 -1.74
CA LEU A 41 2.30 3.97 -2.28
C LEU A 41 2.79 2.97 -3.33
N THR A 42 3.74 3.36 -4.20
CA THR A 42 4.34 2.44 -5.17
C THR A 42 4.97 1.24 -4.47
N SER A 43 5.80 1.49 -3.45
CA SER A 43 6.42 0.41 -2.66
C SER A 43 5.40 -0.43 -1.91
N ALA A 44 4.39 0.20 -1.29
CA ALA A 44 3.36 -0.49 -0.52
C ALA A 44 2.51 -1.43 -1.41
N VAL A 45 2.13 -0.98 -2.61
CA VAL A 45 1.37 -1.79 -3.57
C VAL A 45 2.20 -2.97 -4.09
N ALA A 46 3.50 -2.77 -4.36
CA ALA A 46 4.39 -3.85 -4.74
C ALA A 46 4.52 -4.92 -3.63
N SER A 47 4.67 -4.49 -2.36
CA SER A 47 4.68 -5.41 -1.23
C SER A 47 3.35 -6.14 -1.05
N LEU A 48 2.21 -5.46 -1.23
CA LEU A 48 0.89 -6.09 -1.15
C LEU A 48 0.71 -7.13 -2.27
N SER A 49 1.15 -6.82 -3.51
CA SER A 49 1.17 -7.77 -4.62
C SER A 49 1.96 -9.03 -4.26
N GLN A 50 3.15 -8.87 -3.69
CA GLN A 50 3.98 -9.98 -3.22
C GLN A 50 3.26 -10.82 -2.15
N SER A 51 2.65 -10.18 -1.14
CA SER A 51 1.91 -10.89 -0.09
C SER A 51 0.73 -11.70 -0.65
N LEU A 52 0.00 -11.18 -1.65
CA LEU A 52 -1.07 -11.92 -2.31
C LEU A 52 -0.55 -13.17 -3.04
N HIS A 53 0.59 -13.05 -3.74
CA HIS A 53 1.23 -14.19 -4.40
C HIS A 53 1.71 -15.25 -3.39
N GLN A 54 2.21 -14.82 -2.23
CA GLN A 54 2.62 -15.72 -1.14
C GLN A 54 1.42 -16.47 -0.55
N LEU A 55 0.30 -15.78 -0.31
CA LEU A 55 -0.94 -16.41 0.15
C LEU A 55 -1.49 -17.40 -0.89
N ALA A 56 -1.44 -17.05 -2.18
CA ALA A 56 -1.82 -17.96 -3.26
C ALA A 56 -0.95 -19.23 -3.28
N THR A 57 0.37 -19.05 -3.17
CA THR A 57 1.35 -20.15 -3.12
C THR A 57 1.12 -21.10 -1.94
N PHE A 58 0.61 -20.61 -0.81
CA PHE A 58 0.21 -21.48 0.30
C PHE A 58 -0.91 -22.44 -0.12
N HIS A 59 -1.92 -21.94 -0.85
CA HIS A 59 -3.03 -22.74 -1.36
C HIS A 59 -2.60 -23.73 -2.46
N ASP A 60 -1.68 -23.33 -3.35
CA ASP A 60 -1.09 -24.22 -4.35
C ASP A 60 -0.41 -25.43 -3.69
N ASN A 61 0.41 -25.17 -2.69
CA ASN A 61 1.14 -26.21 -1.96
C ASN A 61 0.23 -27.09 -1.08
N ALA A 62 -0.81 -26.51 -0.48
CA ALA A 62 -1.77 -27.26 0.32
C ALA A 62 -2.56 -28.26 -0.54
N ALA A 63 -2.93 -27.87 -1.77
CA ALA A 63 -3.56 -28.76 -2.74
C ALA A 63 -2.60 -29.88 -3.19
N MET A 64 -1.32 -29.57 -3.42
CA MET A 64 -0.31 -30.56 -3.81
C MET A 64 0.02 -31.58 -2.71
N LYS A 65 0.01 -31.15 -1.44
CA LYS A 65 0.37 -32.00 -0.30
C LYS A 65 -0.80 -32.84 0.24
N GLY A 66 -2.04 -32.59 -0.21
CA GLY A 66 -3.24 -33.29 0.27
C GLY A 66 -3.53 -33.03 1.76
N VAL A 67 -3.07 -31.89 2.30
CA VAL A 67 -2.90 -31.70 3.74
C VAL A 67 -4.19 -31.28 4.49
N TRP A 68 -5.29 -30.86 3.85
CA TRP A 68 -6.60 -30.60 4.50
C TRP A 68 -7.75 -30.83 3.52
N VAL A 69 -8.87 -31.52 3.80
CA VAL A 69 -9.78 -31.55 4.97
C VAL A 69 -10.17 -33.01 5.28
N ALA A 70 -10.55 -33.32 6.54
CA ALA A 70 -11.23 -34.57 6.87
C ALA A 70 -12.46 -34.76 5.97
N GLY A 71 -12.34 -35.60 4.95
CA GLY A 71 -13.26 -35.67 3.82
C GLY A 71 -12.73 -34.89 2.62
N ASP A 72 -11.84 -35.52 1.86
CA ASP A 72 -11.27 -35.03 0.59
C ASP A 72 -12.34 -34.90 -0.50
N SER A 73 -13.16 -33.84 -0.41
CA SER A 73 -14.22 -33.59 -1.38
C SER A 73 -13.68 -32.82 -2.58
N ARG A 74 -14.16 -33.19 -3.79
CA ARG A 74 -13.92 -32.43 -5.03
C ARG A 74 -14.22 -30.93 -4.87
N ALA A 75 -15.20 -30.59 -4.03
CA ALA A 75 -15.56 -29.22 -3.71
C ALA A 75 -14.44 -28.47 -2.95
N GLY A 76 -13.79 -29.11 -1.97
CA GLY A 76 -12.66 -28.52 -1.24
C GLY A 76 -11.47 -28.19 -2.14
N ARG A 77 -11.11 -29.10 -3.07
CA ARG A 77 -10.05 -28.85 -4.05
C ARG A 77 -10.39 -27.70 -5.00
N ALA A 78 -11.64 -27.63 -5.46
CA ALA A 78 -12.10 -26.54 -6.31
C ALA A 78 -12.04 -25.19 -5.59
N ALA A 79 -12.42 -25.15 -4.30
CA ALA A 79 -12.34 -23.93 -3.49
C ALA A 79 -10.90 -23.45 -3.30
N THR A 80 -9.97 -24.34 -2.94
CA THR A 80 -8.55 -23.99 -2.77
C THR A 80 -7.93 -23.45 -4.06
N PHE A 81 -8.21 -24.10 -5.19
CA PHE A 81 -7.76 -23.61 -6.50
C PHE A 81 -8.33 -22.22 -6.82
N HIS A 82 -9.62 -22.01 -6.57
CA HIS A 82 -10.26 -20.73 -6.81
C HIS A 82 -9.64 -19.61 -5.97
N VAL A 83 -9.33 -19.88 -4.69
CA VAL A 83 -8.64 -18.89 -3.82
C VAL A 83 -7.26 -18.56 -4.38
N SER A 84 -6.44 -19.57 -4.70
CA SER A 84 -5.10 -19.34 -5.26
C SER A 84 -5.17 -18.51 -6.55
N TRP A 85 -6.05 -18.89 -7.48
CA TRP A 85 -6.21 -18.20 -8.75
C TRP A 85 -6.57 -16.72 -8.58
N GLU A 86 -7.56 -16.41 -7.75
CA GLU A 86 -8.00 -15.02 -7.54
C GLU A 86 -6.92 -14.19 -6.83
N LEU A 87 -6.15 -14.78 -5.91
CA LEU A 87 -5.06 -14.08 -5.24
C LEU A 87 -3.88 -13.78 -6.18
N HIS A 88 -3.48 -14.75 -7.02
CA HIS A 88 -2.49 -14.51 -8.08
C HIS A 88 -2.95 -13.41 -9.03
N ARG A 89 -4.21 -13.49 -9.50
CA ARG A 89 -4.80 -12.48 -10.38
C ARG A 89 -4.82 -11.09 -9.73
N ALA A 90 -5.18 -11.00 -8.45
CA ALA A 90 -5.17 -9.74 -7.72
C ALA A 90 -3.74 -9.19 -7.57
N GLY A 91 -2.74 -10.04 -7.34
CA GLY A 91 -1.33 -9.68 -7.33
C GLY A 91 -0.87 -9.03 -8.65
N GLU A 92 -1.26 -9.61 -9.79
CA GLU A 92 -0.96 -9.06 -11.12
C GLU A 92 -1.67 -7.72 -11.39
N ILE A 93 -2.92 -7.59 -10.94
CA ILE A 93 -3.66 -6.32 -11.04
C ILE A 93 -2.94 -5.24 -10.21
N LEU A 94 -2.51 -5.57 -8.98
CA LEU A 94 -1.76 -4.63 -8.15
C LEU A 94 -0.41 -4.25 -8.77
N HIS A 95 0.25 -5.16 -9.47
CA HIS A 95 1.46 -4.83 -10.21
C HIS A 95 1.20 -3.73 -11.28
N GLN A 96 0.12 -3.86 -12.05
CA GLN A 96 -0.29 -2.84 -13.04
C GLN A 96 -0.69 -1.50 -12.37
N VAL A 97 -1.33 -1.57 -11.19
CA VAL A 97 -1.63 -0.38 -10.38
C VAL A 97 -0.32 0.29 -9.91
N SER A 98 0.67 -0.48 -9.49
CA SER A 98 1.99 0.03 -9.10
C SER A 98 2.66 0.80 -10.24
N ASP A 99 2.60 0.29 -11.48
CA ASP A 99 3.15 0.98 -12.66
C ASP A 99 2.43 2.30 -12.93
N SER A 100 1.11 2.31 -12.77
CA SER A 100 0.30 3.53 -12.94
C SER A 100 0.64 4.59 -11.88
N ILE A 101 0.82 4.18 -10.62
CA ILE A 101 1.25 5.08 -9.53
C ILE A 101 2.68 5.58 -9.78
N ALA A 102 3.59 4.71 -10.21
CA ALA A 102 4.97 5.09 -10.55
C ALA A 102 5.01 6.09 -11.72
N SER A 103 4.13 5.92 -12.72
CA SER A 103 3.98 6.89 -13.81
C SER A 103 3.50 8.25 -13.29
N ALA A 104 2.49 8.27 -12.41
CA ALA A 104 2.02 9.50 -11.76
C ALA A 104 3.13 10.15 -10.90
N HIS A 105 3.89 9.35 -10.15
CA HIS A 105 5.02 9.81 -9.34
C HIS A 105 6.09 10.50 -10.20
N ASN A 106 6.41 9.93 -11.37
CA ASN A 106 7.32 10.55 -12.33
C ASN A 106 6.75 11.85 -12.91
N ALA A 107 5.47 11.89 -13.24
CA ALA A 107 4.82 13.11 -13.73
C ALA A 107 4.83 14.22 -12.67
N GLU A 108 4.55 13.88 -11.40
CA GLU A 108 4.55 14.79 -10.25
C GLU A 108 5.90 15.49 -10.06
N SER A 109 7.01 14.77 -10.28
CA SER A 109 8.37 15.35 -10.18
C SER A 109 8.63 16.55 -11.09
N ARG A 110 7.79 16.72 -12.14
CA ARG A 110 7.91 17.76 -13.14
C ARG A 110 7.02 18.97 -12.84
N ILE A 111 6.19 18.90 -11.80
CA ILE A 111 5.31 19.99 -11.37
C ILE A 111 6.07 20.92 -10.45
N THR A 112 6.06 22.22 -10.77
CA THR A 112 6.62 23.26 -9.91
C THR A 112 5.48 23.98 -9.20
N TYR A 113 5.39 23.79 -7.90
CA TYR A 113 4.46 24.56 -7.05
C TYR A 113 5.07 25.91 -6.69
N THR A 114 4.44 26.99 -7.12
CA THR A 114 4.91 28.34 -6.78
C THR A 114 4.16 28.91 -5.58
N HIS A 115 4.81 29.78 -4.81
CA HIS A 115 4.20 30.48 -3.67
C HIS A 115 2.94 31.27 -4.07
N ARG A 116 2.84 31.69 -5.33
CA ARG A 116 1.67 32.41 -5.84
C ARG A 116 0.41 31.57 -5.79
N ASP A 117 0.56 30.28 -6.06
CA ASP A 117 -0.55 29.32 -6.15
C ASP A 117 -0.97 28.81 -4.77
N PHE A 118 -0.06 28.92 -3.78
CA PHE A 118 -0.24 28.46 -2.41
C PHE A 118 0.36 29.46 -1.41
N PRO A 119 -0.35 30.57 -1.09
CA PRO A 119 0.16 31.63 -0.22
C PRO A 119 0.49 31.16 1.21
N GLY A 120 -0.05 30.01 1.65
CA GLY A 120 0.27 29.39 2.94
C GLY A 120 1.71 28.86 3.06
N PHE A 121 2.48 28.77 1.97
CA PHE A 121 3.87 28.34 2.02
C PHE A 121 4.81 29.30 2.77
N ALA A 122 4.53 30.60 2.82
CA ALA A 122 5.35 31.55 3.61
C ALA A 122 5.13 31.42 5.12
N GLU A 123 3.93 31.06 5.56
CA GLU A 123 3.58 31.05 6.99
C GLU A 123 4.23 29.89 7.76
N ALA A 124 4.38 28.71 7.12
CA ALA A 124 5.02 27.54 7.72
C ALA A 124 6.52 27.77 8.00
N THR A 125 7.21 28.51 7.14
CA THR A 125 8.62 28.87 7.30
C THR A 125 8.82 29.85 8.47
N ASN A 126 7.90 30.80 8.64
CA ASN A 126 7.99 31.83 9.67
C ASN A 126 7.66 31.29 11.08
N ARG A 127 6.73 30.33 11.17
CA ARG A 127 6.37 29.67 12.45
C ARG A 127 7.52 28.83 13.02
N SER A 128 8.31 28.22 12.14
CA SER A 128 9.50 27.42 12.52
C SER A 128 10.64 28.29 13.07
N ALA A 129 10.81 29.52 12.57
CA ALA A 129 11.83 30.44 13.04
C ALA A 129 11.52 31.05 14.42
N HIS A 130 10.24 31.21 14.76
CA HIS A 130 9.83 31.83 16.03
C HIS A 130 9.90 30.88 17.24
N ASN A 131 9.81 29.56 17.02
CA ASN A 131 9.90 28.55 18.09
C ASN A 131 11.34 28.15 18.46
N GLY A 132 12.36 28.67 17.76
CA GLY A 132 13.78 28.35 18.00
C GLY A 132 14.55 29.31 18.91
N LEU A 133 13.88 30.32 19.49
CA LEU A 133 14.53 31.40 20.26
C LEU A 133 14.02 31.52 21.71
N GLN A 134 13.63 30.41 22.35
CA GLN A 134 13.47 30.38 23.80
C GLN A 134 14.55 29.50 24.43
N LEU A 135 15.65 30.14 24.83
CA LEU A 135 16.62 29.68 25.83
C LEU A 135 16.79 30.80 26.86
#